data_AF-A0A9Q5CC08-F1
#
_entry.id   AF-A0A9Q5CC08-F1
#
_cell.length_a   1.000
_cell.length_b   1.000
_cell.length_c   1.000
_cell.angle_alpha   90.00
_cell.angle_beta   90.00
_cell.angle_gamma   90.00
#
_symmetry.space_group_name_H-M   'P 1'
#
loop_
_entity.id
_entity.type
_entity.pdbx_description
1 polymer ?
#
loop_
_entity_poly.entity_id
_entity_poly.type
_entity_poly.pdbx_seq_one_letter_code
_entity_poly.pdbx_strand_id
1 'polypeptide(L)' 'MNDFTTDELGILVSVFERAGVAEDGSAEGSLLKVIKSAHSERMELESMDFDDCAGGACKL' A
#
# COMPACT_ATOMS: atom_id res chain seq x y z
N MET A 1 11.83 -4.67 7.52
CA MET A 1 11.55 -3.81 6.34
C MET A 1 11.26 -2.44 6.92
N ASN A 2 11.88 -1.36 6.43
CA ASN A 2 11.55 -0.02 6.95
C ASN A 2 10.06 0.21 6.79
N ASP A 3 9.44 0.79 7.81
CA ASP A 3 8.03 1.18 7.79
C ASP A 3 7.90 2.45 6.93
N PHE A 4 7.58 2.28 5.64
CA PHE A 4 7.30 3.39 4.72
C PHE A 4 5.86 3.85 4.88
N THR A 5 5.59 5.14 4.97
CA THR A 5 4.21 5.66 4.93
C THR A 5 3.51 5.36 3.60
N THR A 6 2.19 5.49 3.55
CA THR A 6 1.43 5.32 2.30
C THR A 6 1.90 6.28 1.22
N ASP A 7 2.16 7.55 1.56
CA ASP A 7 2.74 8.53 0.64
C ASP A 7 4.13 8.10 0.11
N GLU A 8 5.01 7.62 0.98
CA GLU A 8 6.34 7.17 0.60
C GLU A 8 6.28 5.96 -0.35
N LEU A 9 5.37 5.02 -0.08
CA LEU A 9 5.09 3.88 -0.95
C LEU A 9 4.55 4.35 -2.31
N GLY A 10 3.64 5.34 -2.34
CA GLY A 10 3.11 5.92 -3.57
C GLY A 10 4.20 6.62 -4.42
N ILE A 11 5.13 7.31 -3.77
CA ILE A 11 6.31 7.90 -4.44
C ILE A 11 7.17 6.80 -5.06
N LEU A 12 7.43 5.71 -4.32
CA LEU A 12 8.22 4.58 -4.81
C LEU A 12 7.56 3.92 -6.03
N VAL A 13 6.26 3.63 -5.97
CA VAL A 13 5.50 3.09 -7.13
C VAL A 13 5.66 4.02 -8.35
N SER A 14 5.48 5.32 -8.15
CA SER A 14 5.62 6.32 -9.22
C SER A 14 7.03 6.33 -9.84
N VAL A 15 8.08 6.11 -9.04
CA VAL A 15 9.47 6.02 -9.54
C VAL A 15 9.65 4.79 -10.43
N PHE A 16 9.14 3.62 -10.02
CA PHE A 16 9.22 2.40 -10.83
C PHE A 16 8.46 2.53 -12.15
N GLU A 17 7.27 3.12 -12.12
CA GLU A 17 6.46 3.37 -13.32
C GLU A 17 7.16 4.31 -14.30
N ARG A 18 7.76 5.40 -13.79
CA ARG A 18 8.55 6.34 -14.61
C ARG A 18 9.82 5.72 -15.18
N ALA A 19 10.40 4.77 -14.47
CA ALA A 19 11.54 3.99 -14.94
C ALA A 19 11.14 2.91 -15.97
N GLY A 20 9.84 2.70 -16.20
CA GLY A 20 9.35 1.68 -17.14
C GLY A 20 9.56 0.25 -16.64
N VAL A 21 9.68 0.04 -15.33
CA VAL A 21 9.86 -1.29 -14.74
C VAL A 21 8.56 -2.07 -14.84
N ALA A 22 8.63 -3.23 -15.49
CA ALA A 22 7.53 -4.18 -15.56
C ALA A 22 7.52 -5.10 -14.33
N GLU A 23 6.34 -5.60 -13.96
CA GLU A 23 6.15 -6.59 -12.89
C GLU A 23 6.54 -8.02 -13.36
N ASP A 24 7.76 -8.17 -13.87
CA ASP A 24 8.30 -9.42 -14.38
C ASP A 24 9.10 -10.20 -13.31
N GLY A 25 9.99 -11.08 -13.74
CA GLY A 25 10.87 -11.87 -12.86
C GLY A 25 12.22 -11.22 -12.54
N SER A 26 12.46 -9.97 -12.97
CA SER A 26 13.64 -9.20 -12.60
C SER A 26 13.63 -8.84 -11.10
N ALA A 27 14.77 -8.40 -10.58
CA ALA A 27 14.88 -7.95 -9.20
C ALA A 27 13.99 -6.72 -8.95
N GLU A 28 13.99 -5.79 -9.90
CA GLU A 28 13.20 -4.56 -9.90
C GLU A 28 11.70 -4.86 -10.00
N GLY A 29 11.29 -5.77 -10.89
CA GLY A 29 9.90 -6.20 -11.04
C GLY A 29 9.39 -6.94 -9.80
N SER A 30 10.25 -7.75 -9.16
CA SER A 30 9.93 -8.42 -7.89
C SER A 30 9.75 -7.41 -6.76
N LEU A 31 10.61 -6.39 -6.69
CA LEU A 31 10.50 -5.33 -5.69
C LEU A 31 9.26 -4.46 -5.91
N LEU A 32 8.94 -4.12 -7.16
CA LEU A 32 7.72 -3.39 -7.53
C LEU A 32 6.45 -4.12 -7.05
N LYS A 33 6.37 -5.44 -7.22
CA LYS A 33 5.26 -6.26 -6.71
C LYS A 33 5.10 -6.12 -5.20
N VAL A 34 6.20 -6.21 -4.45
CA VAL A 34 6.18 -6.10 -2.99
C VAL A 34 5.73 -4.70 -2.55
N ILE A 35 6.23 -3.65 -3.19
CA ILE A 35 5.86 -2.26 -2.86
C ILE A 35 4.39 -2.00 -3.19
N LYS A 36 3.88 -2.49 -4.33
CA LYS A 36 2.46 -2.37 -4.70
C LYS A 36 1.54 -3.09 -3.71
N SER A 37 1.93 -4.29 -3.25
CA SER A 37 1.19 -5.01 -2.20
C SER A 37 1.13 -4.17 -0.92
N ALA A 38 2.28 -3.74 -0.41
CA ALA A 38 2.36 -2.96 0.81
C ALA A 38 1.57 -1.63 0.73
N HIS A 39 1.63 -0.95 -0.43
CA HIS A 39 0.84 0.26 -0.66
C HIS A 39 -0.67 -0.03 -0.62
N SER A 40 -1.11 -1.11 -1.27
CA SER A 40 -2.51 -1.52 -1.25
C SER A 40 -2.98 -1.87 0.16
N GLU A 41 -2.20 -2.66 0.90
CA GLU A 41 -2.53 -3.05 2.28
C GLU A 41 -2.66 -1.82 3.20
N ARG A 42 -1.81 -0.81 3.02
CA ARG A 42 -1.86 0.46 3.76
C ARG A 42 -3.07 1.30 3.40
N MET A 43 -3.34 1.46 2.10
CA MET A 43 -4.51 2.17 1.60
C MET A 43 -5.80 1.55 2.14
N GLU A 44 -5.88 0.21 2.16
CA GLU A 44 -7.01 -0.51 2.74
C GLU A 44 -7.13 -0.19 4.24
N LEU A 45 -6.04 -0.29 5.01
CA LEU A 45 -6.02 0.03 6.45
C LEU A 45 -6.39 1.49 6.77
N GLU A 46 -5.97 2.46 5.95
CA GLU A 46 -6.32 3.87 6.12
C GLU A 46 -7.76 4.17 5.66
N SER A 47 -8.27 3.39 4.70
CA SER A 47 -9.66 3.46 4.24
C SER A 47 -10.63 2.68 5.13
N MET A 48 -10.13 1.88 6.09
CA MET A 48 -10.94 1.31 7.16
C MET A 48 -11.43 2.45 8.05
N ASP A 49 -12.55 3.04 7.66
CA ASP A 49 -13.33 3.96 8.49
C ASP A 49 -13.64 3.29 9.84
N PHE A 50 -13.00 3.78 10.90
CA PHE A 50 -13.35 3.45 12.28
C PHE A 50 -14.79 3.88 12.66
N ASP A 51 -15.49 4.58 11.75
CA ASP A 51 -16.87 5.03 11.91
C ASP A 51 -17.88 3.87 11.95
N ASP A 52 -17.57 2.70 11.38
CA ASP A 52 -18.47 1.53 11.45
C ASP A 52 -18.45 0.83 12.83
N CYS A 53 -17.55 1.24 13.74
CA CYS A 53 -17.56 0.84 15.15
C CYS A 53 -18.13 1.93 16.10
N ALA A 54 -18.24 3.18 15.64
CA ALA A 54 -18.85 4.28 16.39
C ALA A 54 -20.36 4.44 16.12
N GLY A 55 -20.92 3.68 15.18
CA GLY A 55 -22.36 3.62 14.84
C GLY A 55 -23.27 2.81 15.79
N GLY A 56 -22.89 2.61 17.06
CA GLY A 56 -23.83 2.22 18.12
C GLY A 56 -24.23 0.73 18.23
N ALA A 57 -23.49 -0.21 17.65
CA ALA A 57 -23.79 -1.66 17.77
C ALA A 57 -22.94 -2.41 18.82
N CYS A 58 -21.99 -1.76 19.50
CA CYS A 58 -21.35 -2.32 20.70
C CYS A 58 -22.26 -2.10 21.91
N LYS A 59 -23.35 -2.88 21.96
CA LYS A 59 -24.25 -2.96 23.11
C LYS A 59 -23.63 -3.92 24.12
N LEU A 60 -23.05 -3.35 25.19
CA LEU A 60 -22.86 -4.02 26.48
C LEU A 60 -24.19 -4.62 26.97
#